data_AF-A0ABD3XGM0-F1
#
_entry.id   AF-A0ABD3XGM0-F1
#
_cell.length_a   1.000
_cell.length_b   1.000
_cell.length_c   1.000
_cell.angle_alpha   90.00
_cell.angle_beta   90.00
_cell.angle_gamma   90.00
#
_symmetry.space_group_name_H-M   'P 1'
#
loop_
_entity.id
_entity.type
_entity.pdbx_description
1 polymer ?
#
loop_
_entity_poly.entity_id
_entity_poly.type
_entity_poly.pdbx_seq_one_letter_code
_entity_poly.pdbx_strand_id
1 'polypeptide(L)'
;MEDVEEASNFNAARRIKHQSIGKKQTKVKAIARLLRKFQNVFSRDDNDLGSGQAEGPESPDQQTATLRGVKTLYQAKTKEKANQEKEKVEVDTSREELRSTRDLCIPWGNYDIQKLRKLQEADEDIGPILSARLKNTRPTGTSMATTSPVSRHYWLLWDSLAVIEGVLFKKLFRRDGTEKYLQFIVPRVLKGEIMYQIHNTVLSGHLGCRKTCEKTLQRFYWYEMREDISNWIKRCDICAADKGLNRKPRASLRSMGVGSPMDRLASDVLTSIYC
;
A
#
# COMPACT_ATOMS: atom_id res chain seq x y z
N MET A 1 19.59 -32.72 8.69
CA MET A 1 19.63 -33.11 7.25
C MET A 1 18.25 -32.98 6.60
N GLU A 2 17.16 -33.00 7.38
CA GLU A 2 15.78 -32.84 6.88
C GLU A 2 15.46 -31.40 6.42
N ASP A 3 16.10 -30.36 6.98
CA ASP A 3 15.78 -28.96 6.67
C ASP A 3 16.19 -28.49 5.25
N VAL A 4 17.14 -29.16 4.61
CA VAL A 4 17.63 -28.77 3.27
C VAL A 4 16.73 -29.34 2.18
N GLU A 5 16.10 -30.48 2.44
CA GLU A 5 15.19 -31.16 1.51
C GLU A 5 13.82 -30.46 1.45
N GLU A 6 13.35 -29.93 2.59
CA GLU A 6 12.13 -29.14 2.68
C GLU A 6 12.26 -27.77 2.00
N ALA A 7 13.41 -27.09 2.14
CA ALA A 7 13.70 -25.84 1.44
C ALA A 7 13.84 -26.03 -0.09
N SER A 8 14.33 -27.19 -0.54
CA SER A 8 14.42 -27.54 -1.97
C SER A 8 13.04 -27.81 -2.58
N ASN A 9 12.20 -28.59 -1.89
CA ASN A 9 10.81 -28.87 -2.30
C ASN A 9 9.93 -27.61 -2.31
N PHE A 10 10.12 -26.70 -1.35
CA PHE A 10 9.42 -25.41 -1.33
C PHE A 10 9.79 -24.52 -2.52
N ASN A 11 11.07 -24.48 -2.89
CA ASN A 11 11.54 -23.73 -4.05
C ASN A 11 11.10 -24.34 -5.39
N ALA A 12 11.01 -25.68 -5.48
CA ALA A 12 10.47 -26.38 -6.64
C ALA A 12 8.97 -26.11 -6.84
N ALA A 13 8.17 -26.19 -5.77
CA ALA A 13 6.73 -25.86 -5.79
C ALA A 13 6.48 -24.39 -6.17
N ARG A 14 7.33 -23.47 -5.69
CA ARG A 14 7.30 -22.04 -6.04
C ARG A 14 7.63 -21.81 -7.51
N ARG A 15 8.58 -22.56 -8.10
CA ARG A 15 8.96 -22.46 -9.52
C ARG A 15 7.84 -22.96 -10.45
N ILE A 16 7.16 -24.03 -10.07
CA ILE A 16 5.98 -24.57 -10.80
C ILE A 16 4.80 -23.60 -10.72
N LYS A 17 4.53 -22.98 -9.56
CA LYS A 17 3.47 -21.97 -9.37
C LYS A 17 3.75 -20.68 -10.18
N HIS A 18 5.00 -20.21 -10.22
CA HIS A 18 5.42 -19.07 -11.06
C HIS A 18 5.29 -19.36 -12.57
N GLN A 19 5.65 -20.56 -13.04
CA GLN A 19 5.45 -20.95 -14.44
C GLN A 19 3.97 -21.04 -14.81
N SER A 20 3.13 -21.56 -13.92
CA SER A 20 1.67 -21.65 -14.12
C SER A 20 1.01 -20.28 -14.22
N ILE A 21 1.35 -19.34 -13.33
CA ILE A 21 0.80 -17.97 -13.32
C ILE A 21 1.31 -17.15 -14.52
N GLY A 22 2.60 -17.28 -14.88
CA GLY A 22 3.17 -16.67 -16.07
C GLY A 22 2.52 -17.16 -17.37
N LYS A 23 2.23 -18.46 -17.47
CA LYS A 23 1.49 -19.07 -18.60
C LYS A 23 0.03 -18.59 -18.67
N LYS A 24 -0.64 -18.35 -17.53
CA LYS A 24 -2.01 -17.80 -17.47
C LYS A 24 -2.05 -16.33 -17.92
N GLN A 25 -1.14 -15.48 -17.43
CA GLN A 25 -1.09 -14.06 -17.84
C GLN A 25 -0.66 -13.86 -19.30
N THR A 26 0.25 -14.70 -19.82
CA THR A 26 0.62 -14.68 -21.24
C THR A 26 -0.52 -15.15 -22.14
N LYS A 27 -1.31 -16.16 -21.73
CA LYS A 27 -2.55 -16.55 -22.43
C LYS A 27 -3.56 -15.40 -22.50
N VAL A 28 -3.83 -14.70 -21.39
CA VAL A 28 -4.76 -13.55 -21.36
C VAL A 28 -4.28 -12.41 -22.27
N LYS A 29 -2.98 -12.08 -22.26
CA LYS A 29 -2.41 -11.06 -23.16
C LYS A 29 -2.38 -11.49 -24.63
N ALA A 30 -2.16 -12.78 -24.91
CA ALA A 30 -2.19 -13.34 -26.27
C ALA A 30 -3.62 -13.35 -26.85
N ILE A 31 -4.62 -13.75 -26.05
CA ILE A 31 -6.04 -13.68 -26.41
C ILE A 31 -6.46 -12.22 -26.66
N ALA A 32 -6.08 -11.28 -25.79
CA ALA A 32 -6.36 -9.86 -25.99
C ALA A 32 -5.63 -9.22 -27.20
N ARG A 33 -4.51 -9.80 -27.66
CA ARG A 33 -3.82 -9.41 -28.91
C ARG A 33 -4.45 -10.04 -30.15
N LEU A 34 -4.83 -11.32 -30.09
CA LEU A 34 -5.54 -12.02 -31.15
C LEU A 34 -6.90 -11.37 -31.41
N LEU A 35 -7.65 -11.05 -30.36
CA LEU A 35 -8.93 -10.34 -30.48
C LEU A 35 -8.75 -8.93 -31.09
N ARG A 36 -7.68 -8.21 -30.75
CA ARG A 36 -7.35 -6.91 -31.37
C ARG A 36 -6.87 -7.02 -32.83
N LYS A 37 -6.07 -8.04 -33.16
CA LYS A 37 -5.65 -8.31 -34.55
C LYS A 37 -6.84 -8.73 -35.41
N PHE A 38 -7.74 -9.58 -34.90
CA PHE A 38 -8.96 -9.99 -35.60
C PHE A 38 -9.96 -8.84 -35.79
N GLN A 39 -10.06 -7.91 -34.84
CA GLN A 39 -10.85 -6.69 -35.01
C GLN A 39 -10.26 -5.75 -36.08
N ASN A 40 -8.93 -5.70 -36.24
CA ASN A 40 -8.27 -4.86 -37.24
C ASN A 40 -8.22 -5.47 -38.65
N VAL A 41 -8.29 -6.80 -38.80
CA VAL A 41 -8.33 -7.46 -40.12
C VAL A 41 -9.68 -7.26 -40.82
N PHE A 42 -10.76 -7.00 -40.09
CA PHE A 42 -12.11 -6.78 -40.65
C PHE A 42 -12.47 -5.29 -40.85
N SER A 43 -11.51 -4.37 -40.76
CA SER A 43 -11.70 -2.93 -41.01
C SER A 43 -10.86 -2.38 -42.17
N ARG A 44 -10.24 -3.25 -42.97
CA ARG A 44 -9.62 -2.91 -44.25
C ARG A 44 -10.11 -3.94 -45.25
N ASP A 45 -11.10 -3.55 -46.04
CA ASP A 45 -11.36 -3.97 -47.42
C ASP A 45 -12.79 -3.55 -47.76
N ASP A 46 -12.91 -2.28 -48.19
CA ASP A 46 -14.02 -1.74 -48.97
C ASP A 46 -13.45 -0.51 -49.70
N ASN A 47 -12.46 -0.71 -50.58
CA ASN A 47 -12.03 0.23 -51.63
C ASN A 47 -10.80 -0.32 -52.37
N ASP A 48 -10.97 -1.38 -53.16
CA ASP A 48 -10.35 -1.50 -54.49
C ASP A 48 -10.90 -2.74 -55.22
N LEU A 49 -10.83 -2.73 -56.56
CA LEU A 49 -11.22 -3.77 -57.54
C LEU A 49 -12.62 -3.61 -58.19
N GLY A 50 -12.64 -2.78 -59.23
CA GLY A 50 -12.64 -3.29 -60.60
C GLY A 50 -13.91 -4.02 -61.09
N SER A 51 -14.60 -3.37 -62.02
CA SER A 51 -15.66 -3.89 -62.87
C SER A 51 -15.32 -5.21 -63.59
N GLY A 52 -16.18 -6.22 -63.42
CA GLY A 52 -16.23 -7.43 -64.26
C GLY A 52 -17.61 -8.08 -64.16
N GLN A 53 -18.31 -8.20 -65.29
CA GLN A 53 -19.62 -8.84 -65.43
C GLN A 53 -19.50 -10.38 -65.49
N ALA A 54 -20.35 -11.12 -64.77
CA ALA A 54 -20.85 -12.45 -65.14
C ALA A 54 -22.09 -12.82 -64.29
N GLU A 55 -22.99 -13.61 -64.88
CA GLU A 55 -24.41 -13.81 -64.58
C GLU A 55 -24.74 -14.69 -63.34
N GLY A 56 -26.00 -14.63 -62.86
CA GLY A 56 -26.51 -15.11 -61.54
C GLY A 56 -26.68 -16.64 -61.35
N PRO A 57 -27.56 -17.15 -60.44
CA PRO A 57 -28.51 -16.46 -59.55
C PRO A 57 -28.39 -16.85 -58.06
N GLU A 58 -28.54 -15.90 -57.13
CA GLU A 58 -29.10 -16.12 -55.77
C GLU A 58 -29.31 -14.75 -55.08
N SER A 59 -30.45 -14.55 -54.41
CA SER A 59 -30.86 -13.25 -53.84
C SER A 59 -29.90 -12.80 -52.71
N PRO A 60 -29.22 -11.64 -52.84
CA PRO A 60 -28.19 -11.18 -51.89
C PRO A 60 -28.69 -10.88 -50.46
N ASP A 61 -29.99 -10.69 -50.28
CA ASP A 61 -30.57 -10.22 -49.01
C ASP A 61 -30.74 -11.34 -47.97
N GLN A 62 -30.84 -12.60 -48.40
CA GLN A 62 -31.01 -13.73 -47.47
C GLN A 62 -29.67 -14.25 -46.92
N GLN A 63 -28.60 -14.23 -47.73
CA GLN A 63 -27.27 -14.68 -47.31
C GLN A 63 -26.59 -13.66 -46.38
N THR A 64 -26.76 -12.36 -46.63
CA THR A 64 -26.18 -11.28 -45.81
C THR A 64 -26.86 -11.14 -44.44
N ALA A 65 -28.18 -11.35 -44.37
CA ALA A 65 -28.94 -11.38 -43.12
C ALA A 65 -28.50 -12.55 -42.21
N THR A 66 -28.25 -13.72 -42.82
CA THR A 66 -27.80 -14.93 -42.11
C THR A 66 -26.38 -14.75 -41.54
N LEU A 67 -25.46 -14.18 -42.32
CA LEU A 67 -24.08 -13.90 -41.87
C LEU A 67 -24.03 -12.82 -40.77
N ARG A 68 -24.90 -11.79 -40.83
CA ARG A 68 -25.02 -10.79 -39.74
C ARG A 68 -25.53 -11.41 -38.44
N GLY A 69 -26.53 -12.31 -38.51
CA GLY A 69 -27.05 -13.04 -37.35
C GLY A 69 -26.02 -13.95 -36.70
N VAL A 70 -25.20 -14.64 -37.50
CA VAL A 70 -24.12 -15.50 -36.97
C VAL A 70 -23.02 -14.65 -36.32
N LYS A 71 -22.69 -13.48 -36.88
CA LYS A 71 -21.68 -12.55 -36.33
C LYS A 71 -22.11 -11.96 -34.98
N THR A 72 -23.37 -11.59 -34.82
CA THR A 72 -23.88 -11.05 -33.54
C THR A 72 -23.92 -12.12 -32.44
N LEU A 73 -24.32 -13.35 -32.77
CA LEU A 73 -24.32 -14.48 -31.83
C LEU A 73 -22.91 -14.85 -31.35
N TYR A 74 -21.92 -14.83 -32.25
CA TYR A 74 -20.53 -15.10 -31.87
C TYR A 74 -19.94 -13.98 -30.99
N GLN A 75 -20.24 -12.73 -31.28
CA GLN A 75 -19.83 -11.59 -30.46
C GLN A 75 -20.50 -11.58 -29.08
N ALA A 76 -21.76 -12.01 -28.98
CA ALA A 76 -22.46 -12.16 -27.70
C ALA A 76 -21.85 -13.26 -26.84
N LYS A 77 -21.63 -14.46 -27.40
CA LYS A 77 -21.01 -15.60 -26.69
C LYS A 77 -19.58 -15.30 -26.23
N THR A 78 -18.81 -14.55 -27.00
CA THR A 78 -17.44 -14.17 -26.62
C THR A 78 -17.41 -13.13 -25.50
N LYS A 79 -18.35 -12.16 -25.49
CA LYS A 79 -18.52 -11.22 -24.37
C LYS A 79 -18.97 -11.91 -23.09
N GLU A 80 -19.92 -12.84 -23.18
CA GLU A 80 -20.42 -13.60 -22.04
C GLU A 80 -19.30 -14.45 -21.40
N LYS A 81 -18.52 -15.16 -22.23
CA LYS A 81 -17.36 -15.94 -21.75
C LYS A 81 -16.29 -15.06 -21.11
N ALA A 82 -16.04 -13.87 -21.66
CA ALA A 82 -15.11 -12.91 -21.06
C ALA A 82 -15.64 -12.33 -19.74
N ASN A 83 -16.96 -12.19 -19.59
CA ASN A 83 -17.57 -11.72 -18.34
C ASN A 83 -17.50 -12.79 -17.26
N GLN A 84 -17.83 -14.04 -17.60
CA GLN A 84 -17.70 -15.19 -16.69
C GLN A 84 -16.25 -15.40 -16.24
N GLU A 85 -15.27 -15.20 -17.13
CA GLU A 85 -13.85 -15.35 -16.78
C GLU A 85 -13.33 -14.19 -15.92
N LYS A 86 -13.85 -12.97 -16.07
CA LYS A 86 -13.58 -11.85 -15.16
C LYS A 86 -14.18 -12.09 -13.77
N GLU A 87 -15.44 -12.50 -13.72
CA GLU A 87 -16.16 -12.76 -12.47
C GLU A 87 -15.51 -13.91 -11.69
N LYS A 88 -15.06 -14.96 -12.39
CA LYS A 88 -14.31 -16.06 -11.79
C LYS A 88 -12.95 -15.63 -11.23
N VAL A 89 -12.23 -14.74 -11.93
CA VAL A 89 -10.96 -14.18 -11.44
C VAL A 89 -11.19 -13.29 -10.21
N GLU A 90 -12.27 -12.52 -10.16
CA GLU A 90 -12.63 -11.67 -9.02
C GLU A 90 -13.02 -12.48 -7.77
N VAL A 91 -13.77 -13.58 -7.96
CA VAL A 91 -14.11 -14.54 -6.89
C VAL A 91 -12.89 -15.32 -6.41
N ASP A 92 -11.99 -15.75 -7.31
CA ASP A 92 -10.75 -16.43 -6.92
C ASP A 92 -9.78 -15.47 -6.20
N THR A 93 -9.76 -14.19 -6.57
CA THR A 93 -8.95 -13.15 -5.91
C THR A 93 -9.44 -12.88 -4.49
N SER A 94 -10.74 -12.68 -4.29
CA SER A 94 -11.33 -12.47 -2.95
C SER A 94 -11.14 -13.67 -2.02
N ARG A 95 -11.15 -14.90 -2.55
CA ARG A 95 -10.93 -16.14 -1.77
C ARG A 95 -9.46 -16.36 -1.38
N GLU A 96 -8.51 -15.92 -2.19
CA GLU A 96 -7.07 -15.97 -1.87
C GLU A 96 -6.65 -14.78 -0.96
N GLU A 97 -7.31 -13.61 -1.10
CA GLU A 97 -7.23 -12.49 -0.16
C GLU A 97 -7.66 -12.91 1.27
N LEU A 98 -8.78 -13.64 1.40
CA LEU A 98 -9.26 -14.22 2.66
C LEU A 98 -8.35 -15.31 3.26
N ARG A 99 -7.42 -15.88 2.49
CA ARG A 99 -6.43 -16.85 3.00
C ARG A 99 -5.16 -16.15 3.46
N SER A 100 -4.77 -15.06 2.81
CA SER A 100 -3.69 -14.15 3.24
C SER A 100 -4.05 -13.40 4.53
N THR A 101 -5.34 -13.15 4.78
CA THR A 101 -5.82 -12.47 6.00
C THR A 101 -5.67 -13.26 7.28
N ARG A 102 -5.52 -14.60 7.23
CA ARG A 102 -5.18 -15.39 8.43
C ARG A 102 -3.78 -15.08 8.97
N ASP A 103 -2.86 -14.65 8.10
CA ASP A 103 -1.53 -14.13 8.48
C ASP A 103 -1.54 -12.62 8.76
N LEU A 104 -2.67 -11.93 8.56
CA LEU A 104 -2.88 -10.54 8.99
C LEU A 104 -3.35 -10.45 10.44
N CYS A 105 -3.20 -11.53 11.23
CA CYS A 105 -3.48 -11.54 12.66
C CYS A 105 -2.98 -10.25 13.29
N ILE A 106 -3.94 -9.40 13.67
CA ILE A 106 -3.76 -8.18 14.45
C ILE A 106 -2.89 -8.61 15.65
N PRO A 107 -1.60 -8.28 15.67
CA PRO A 107 -0.69 -9.00 16.54
C PRO A 107 -0.48 -8.21 17.81
N TRP A 108 -1.56 -7.65 18.37
CA TRP A 108 -1.53 -6.84 19.58
C TRP A 108 -2.75 -7.00 20.45
N GLY A 109 -2.49 -7.44 21.68
CA GLY A 109 -3.45 -7.47 22.78
C GLY A 109 -4.70 -8.28 22.48
N ASN A 110 -5.61 -8.31 23.43
CA ASN A 110 -6.94 -8.90 23.26
C ASN A 110 -7.87 -7.94 22.48
N TYR A 111 -7.38 -7.36 21.38
CA TYR A 111 -8.18 -6.47 20.54
C TYR A 111 -8.98 -7.29 19.53
N ASP A 112 -10.27 -7.43 19.82
CA ASP A 112 -11.25 -7.98 18.90
C ASP A 112 -11.45 -7.04 17.69
N ILE A 113 -11.69 -7.62 16.51
CA ILE A 113 -11.97 -6.91 15.26
C ILE A 113 -13.15 -5.95 15.43
N GLN A 114 -14.16 -6.34 16.20
CA GLN A 114 -15.33 -5.50 16.49
C GLN A 114 -14.96 -4.27 17.30
N LYS A 115 -14.02 -4.40 18.24
CA LYS A 115 -13.51 -3.27 19.04
C LYS A 115 -12.74 -2.31 18.15
N LEU A 116 -11.87 -2.80 17.28
CA LEU A 116 -11.11 -1.96 16.34
C LEU A 116 -12.02 -1.20 15.37
N ARG A 117 -13.05 -1.86 14.86
CA ARG A 117 -14.08 -1.24 14.03
C ARG A 117 -14.75 -0.08 14.75
N LYS A 118 -15.26 -0.30 15.97
CA LYS A 118 -15.89 0.75 16.77
C LYS A 118 -14.95 1.94 17.00
N LEU A 119 -13.67 1.69 17.23
CA LEU A 119 -12.67 2.75 17.41
C LEU A 119 -12.42 3.56 16.12
N GLN A 120 -12.47 2.92 14.94
CA GLN A 120 -12.39 3.64 13.67
C GLN A 120 -13.68 4.39 13.33
N GLU A 121 -14.84 3.82 13.65
CA GLU A 121 -16.14 4.47 13.45
C GLU A 121 -16.29 5.73 14.34
N ALA A 122 -15.75 5.68 15.56
CA ALA A 122 -15.76 6.80 16.50
C ALA A 122 -14.69 7.87 16.20
N ASP A 123 -13.74 7.60 15.30
CA ASP A 123 -12.69 8.55 14.94
C ASP A 123 -13.24 9.60 13.96
N GLU A 124 -13.07 10.88 14.30
CA GLU A 124 -13.57 12.03 13.54
C GLU A 124 -13.06 12.05 12.08
N ASP A 125 -11.80 11.63 11.88
CA ASP A 125 -11.14 11.72 10.59
C ASP A 125 -11.32 10.43 9.77
N ILE A 126 -11.22 9.27 10.42
CA ILE A 126 -11.28 7.95 9.77
C ILE A 126 -12.73 7.49 9.54
N GLY A 127 -13.64 7.77 10.48
CA GLY A 127 -15.03 7.31 10.44
C GLY A 127 -15.77 7.70 9.16
N PRO A 128 -15.72 8.97 8.71
CA PRO A 128 -16.32 9.38 7.44
C PRO A 128 -15.77 8.59 6.24
N ILE A 129 -14.46 8.37 6.19
CA ILE A 129 -13.80 7.62 5.10
C ILE A 129 -14.18 6.14 5.14
N LEU A 130 -14.24 5.54 6.33
CA LEU A 130 -14.69 4.15 6.51
C LEU A 130 -16.14 3.99 6.03
N SER A 131 -17.03 4.89 6.43
CA SER A 131 -18.44 4.85 6.01
C SER A 131 -18.59 4.99 4.49
N ALA A 132 -17.79 5.85 3.86
CA ALA A 132 -17.77 6.05 2.43
C ALA A 132 -17.21 4.82 1.69
N ARG A 133 -16.16 4.18 2.22
CA ARG A 133 -15.59 2.94 1.66
C ARG A 133 -16.57 1.77 1.77
N LEU A 134 -17.30 1.64 2.88
CA LEU A 134 -18.36 0.64 3.03
C LEU A 134 -19.48 0.81 2.00
N LYS A 135 -19.83 2.06 1.66
CA LYS A 135 -20.82 2.39 0.63
C LYS A 135 -20.26 2.31 -0.79
N ASN A 136 -18.96 2.09 -0.97
CA ASN A 136 -18.24 2.17 -2.25
C ASN A 136 -18.42 3.50 -3.00
N THR A 137 -18.73 4.58 -2.30
CA THR A 137 -18.93 5.91 -2.87
C THR A 137 -17.78 6.81 -2.48
N ARG A 138 -16.94 7.21 -3.44
CA ARG A 138 -15.84 8.15 -3.19
C ARG A 138 -16.40 9.57 -3.02
N PRO A 139 -16.14 10.26 -1.91
CA PRO A 139 -16.54 11.65 -1.73
C PRO A 139 -15.97 12.55 -2.83
N THR A 140 -16.74 13.55 -3.25
CA THR A 140 -16.31 14.55 -4.26
C THR A 140 -15.24 15.48 -3.68
N GLY A 141 -14.33 15.96 -4.53
CA GLY A 141 -13.25 16.87 -4.12
C GLY A 141 -13.73 18.11 -3.38
N THR A 142 -14.86 18.70 -3.79
CA THR A 142 -15.48 19.87 -3.13
C THR A 142 -15.89 19.57 -1.69
N SER A 143 -16.45 18.39 -1.44
CA SER A 143 -16.83 17.96 -0.08
C SER A 143 -15.61 17.70 0.80
N MET A 144 -14.51 17.22 0.21
CA MET A 144 -13.29 16.93 0.94
C MET A 144 -12.45 18.17 1.20
N ALA A 145 -12.54 19.20 0.37
CA ALA A 145 -11.77 20.44 0.51
C ALA A 145 -12.04 21.16 1.84
N THR A 146 -13.25 21.04 2.38
CA THR A 146 -13.66 21.62 3.67
C THR A 146 -13.36 20.70 4.87
N THR A 147 -12.92 19.46 4.63
CA THR A 147 -12.63 18.48 5.69
C THR A 147 -11.20 18.63 6.22
N SER A 148 -10.93 18.02 7.37
CA SER A 148 -9.61 17.99 8.00
C SER A 148 -8.50 17.50 7.04
N PRO A 149 -7.23 17.92 7.26
CA PRO A 149 -6.09 17.41 6.49
C PRO A 149 -5.94 15.89 6.55
N VAL A 150 -6.28 15.29 7.69
CA VAL A 150 -6.18 13.84 7.93
C VAL A 150 -7.18 13.09 7.04
N SER A 151 -8.45 13.51 7.02
CA SER A 151 -9.47 12.90 6.16
C SER A 151 -9.16 13.07 4.69
N ARG A 152 -8.68 14.27 4.29
CA ARG A 152 -8.22 14.53 2.91
C ARG A 152 -7.08 13.59 2.52
N HIS A 153 -6.12 13.35 3.41
CA HIS A 153 -5.02 12.43 3.16
C HIS A 153 -5.52 10.99 2.91
N TYR A 154 -6.43 10.48 3.73
CA TYR A 154 -7.01 9.16 3.50
C TYR A 154 -7.85 9.11 2.22
N TRP A 155 -8.55 10.19 1.89
CA TRP A 155 -9.26 10.31 0.61
C TRP A 155 -8.32 10.30 -0.61
N LEU A 156 -7.13 10.89 -0.52
CA LEU A 156 -6.11 10.79 -1.57
C LEU A 156 -5.61 9.34 -1.73
N LEU A 157 -5.57 8.59 -0.63
CA LEU A 157 -5.17 7.19 -0.61
C LEU A 157 -6.27 6.19 -1.01
N TRP A 158 -7.44 6.66 -1.45
CA TRP A 158 -8.66 5.87 -1.67
C TRP A 158 -8.44 4.51 -2.34
N ASP A 159 -7.68 4.48 -3.44
CA ASP A 159 -7.46 3.27 -4.24
C ASP A 159 -6.58 2.24 -3.51
N SER A 160 -5.76 2.70 -2.58
CA SER A 160 -4.95 1.86 -1.70
C SER A 160 -5.71 1.43 -0.43
N LEU A 161 -6.88 1.97 -0.13
CA LEU A 161 -7.65 1.56 1.04
C LEU A 161 -8.39 0.24 0.79
N ALA A 162 -8.54 -0.58 1.81
CA ALA A 162 -9.35 -1.80 1.77
C ALA A 162 -10.14 -1.91 3.08
N VAL A 163 -11.36 -2.44 3.00
CA VAL A 163 -12.17 -2.72 4.18
C VAL A 163 -12.26 -4.22 4.34
N ILE A 164 -11.85 -4.73 5.50
CA ILE A 164 -11.88 -6.15 5.84
C ILE A 164 -12.61 -6.28 7.16
N GLU A 165 -13.69 -7.05 7.17
CA GLU A 165 -14.53 -7.26 8.36
C GLU A 165 -15.01 -5.95 9.01
N GLY A 166 -15.23 -4.92 8.18
CA GLY A 166 -15.65 -3.58 8.63
C GLY A 166 -14.53 -2.70 9.19
N VAL A 167 -13.27 -3.13 9.10
CA VAL A 167 -12.09 -2.37 9.51
C VAL A 167 -11.30 -1.89 8.30
N LEU A 168 -10.86 -0.63 8.35
CA LEU A 168 -10.08 0.02 7.31
C LEU A 168 -8.60 -0.31 7.41
N PHE A 169 -8.06 -0.80 6.30
CA PHE A 169 -6.66 -1.10 6.08
C PHE A 169 -6.12 -0.33 4.88
N LYS A 170 -4.80 -0.17 4.83
CA LYS A 170 -4.07 0.34 3.68
C LYS A 170 -3.30 -0.82 3.02
N LYS A 171 -3.56 -1.04 1.74
CA LYS A 171 -2.83 -1.95 0.87
C LYS A 171 -1.45 -1.37 0.55
N LEU A 172 -0.43 -2.21 0.65
CA LEU A 172 0.91 -1.87 0.17
C LEU A 172 1.33 -2.85 -0.92
N PHE A 173 1.79 -2.30 -2.04
CA PHE A 173 2.26 -3.08 -3.19
C PHE A 173 3.80 -3.14 -3.19
N ARG A 174 4.35 -4.29 -3.60
CA ARG A 174 5.77 -4.43 -3.95
C ARG A 174 6.05 -3.67 -5.25
N ARG A 175 7.33 -3.40 -5.54
CA ARG A 175 7.75 -2.83 -6.82
C ARG A 175 7.28 -3.66 -8.03
N ASP A 176 7.11 -4.96 -7.81
CA ASP A 176 6.65 -5.91 -8.84
C ASP A 176 5.12 -5.91 -9.04
N GLY A 177 4.39 -4.99 -8.40
CA GLY A 177 2.93 -4.86 -8.50
C GLY A 177 2.13 -5.88 -7.69
N THR A 178 2.79 -6.81 -7.01
CA THR A 178 2.14 -7.79 -6.11
C THR A 178 1.85 -7.16 -4.75
N GLU A 179 0.67 -7.42 -4.18
CA GLU A 179 0.35 -6.99 -2.82
C GLU A 179 1.35 -7.61 -1.82
N LYS A 180 1.89 -6.76 -0.94
CA LYS A 180 2.96 -7.12 0.00
C LYS A 180 2.40 -7.50 1.36
N TYR A 181 1.54 -6.63 1.91
CA TYR A 181 0.86 -6.77 3.20
C TYR A 181 -0.15 -5.63 3.39
N LEU A 182 -1.07 -5.82 4.34
CA LEU A 182 -2.00 -4.79 4.78
C LEU A 182 -1.50 -4.10 6.03
N GLN A 183 -1.71 -2.79 6.09
CA GLN A 183 -1.39 -1.96 7.24
C GLN A 183 -2.71 -1.52 7.89
N PHE A 184 -2.89 -1.79 9.17
CA PHE A 184 -4.04 -1.29 9.92
C PHE A 184 -3.98 0.23 10.02
N ILE A 185 -5.09 0.89 9.67
CA ILE A 185 -5.21 2.34 9.82
C ILE A 185 -5.55 2.65 11.27
N VAL A 186 -4.63 3.31 11.94
CA VAL A 186 -4.68 3.50 13.39
C VAL A 186 -5.56 4.72 13.75
N PRO A 187 -6.65 4.53 14.53
CA PRO A 187 -7.38 5.61 15.16
C PRO A 187 -6.52 6.43 16.12
N ARG A 188 -6.83 7.71 16.27
CA ARG A 188 -6.06 8.65 17.11
C ARG A 188 -5.83 8.12 18.52
N VAL A 189 -6.86 7.51 19.11
CA VAL A 189 -6.85 6.98 20.49
C VAL A 189 -5.85 5.83 20.69
N LEU A 190 -5.55 5.05 19.65
CA LEU A 190 -4.65 3.90 19.76
C LEU A 190 -3.18 4.29 19.54
N LYS A 191 -2.89 5.42 18.87
CA LYS A 191 -1.51 5.81 18.54
C LYS A 191 -0.55 5.75 19.73
N GLY A 192 -0.97 6.23 20.90
CA GLY A 192 -0.13 6.25 22.11
C GLY A 192 0.21 4.86 22.63
N GLU A 193 -0.77 3.97 22.70
CA GLU A 193 -0.57 2.58 23.14
C GLU A 193 0.35 1.82 22.17
N ILE A 194 0.10 1.97 20.87
CA ILE A 194 0.90 1.42 19.78
C ILE A 194 2.36 1.86 19.90
N MET A 195 2.59 3.16 20.12
CA MET A 195 3.93 3.72 20.27
C MET A 195 4.63 3.21 21.53
N TYR A 196 3.92 3.14 22.65
CA TYR A 196 4.44 2.56 23.89
C TYR A 196 4.90 1.12 23.67
N GLN A 197 4.09 0.29 23.01
CA GLN A 197 4.42 -1.11 22.76
C GLN A 197 5.63 -1.27 21.83
N ILE A 198 5.73 -0.46 20.77
CA ILE A 198 6.83 -0.55 19.79
C ILE A 198 8.15 -0.03 20.35
N HIS A 199 8.12 0.95 21.26
CA HIS A 199 9.31 1.70 21.67
C HIS A 199 9.70 1.51 23.13
N ASN A 200 8.73 1.62 24.06
CA ASN A 200 8.97 1.70 25.51
C ASN A 200 9.01 0.34 26.20
N THR A 201 8.63 -0.74 25.52
CA THR A 201 8.74 -2.08 26.09
C THR A 201 10.20 -2.50 26.21
N VAL A 202 10.52 -3.25 27.26
CA VAL A 202 11.88 -3.76 27.51
C VAL A 202 12.42 -4.53 26.30
N LEU A 203 11.57 -5.34 25.66
CA LEU A 203 11.91 -6.10 24.45
C LEU A 203 12.14 -5.22 23.22
N SER A 204 11.60 -4.02 23.20
CA SER A 204 11.78 -3.08 22.08
C SER A 204 13.07 -2.29 22.18
N GLY A 205 13.72 -2.20 23.34
CA GLY A 205 15.08 -1.65 23.48
C GLY A 205 15.23 -0.21 23.00
N HIS A 206 14.18 0.62 23.10
CA HIS A 206 14.24 2.06 22.81
C HIS A 206 14.87 2.43 21.46
N LEU A 207 14.51 1.70 20.40
CA LEU A 207 15.08 1.91 19.07
C LEU A 207 14.93 3.37 18.59
N GLY A 208 15.98 3.86 17.90
CA GLY A 208 15.96 5.18 17.27
C GLY A 208 14.92 5.31 16.15
N CYS A 209 14.62 6.56 15.76
CA CYS A 209 13.47 6.90 14.90
C CYS A 209 13.35 6.07 13.62
N ARG A 210 14.45 5.82 12.91
CA ARG A 210 14.44 5.06 11.65
C ARG A 210 13.92 3.63 11.85
N LYS A 211 14.50 2.91 12.81
CA LYS A 211 14.14 1.51 13.11
C LYS A 211 12.71 1.41 13.64
N THR A 212 12.30 2.33 14.50
CA THR A 212 10.92 2.41 15.02
C THR A 212 9.92 2.68 13.90
N CYS A 213 10.23 3.59 12.97
CA CYS A 213 9.41 3.82 11.78
C CYS A 213 9.27 2.56 10.92
N GLU A 214 10.39 1.87 10.64
CA GLU A 214 10.39 0.64 9.84
C GLU A 214 9.55 -0.46 10.48
N LYS A 215 9.71 -0.69 11.79
CA LYS A 215 8.94 -1.67 12.57
C LYS A 215 7.45 -1.34 12.56
N THR A 216 7.10 -0.07 12.76
CA THR A 216 5.71 0.40 12.75
C THR A 216 5.07 0.23 11.37
N LEU A 217 5.78 0.61 10.29
CA LEU A 217 5.29 0.52 8.91
C LEU A 217 5.07 -0.92 8.42
N GLN A 218 5.54 -1.94 9.13
CA GLN A 218 5.24 -3.32 8.74
C GLN A 218 3.77 -3.67 8.96
N ARG A 219 3.09 -3.02 9.91
CA ARG A 219 1.76 -3.42 10.38
C ARG A 219 0.77 -2.26 10.52
N PHE A 220 1.25 -1.05 10.72
CA PHE A 220 0.42 0.11 11.05
C PHE A 220 0.67 1.27 10.10
N TYR A 221 -0.35 2.12 9.97
CA TYR A 221 -0.27 3.35 9.22
C TYR A 221 -1.19 4.42 9.79
N TRP A 222 -0.70 5.66 9.86
CA TRP A 222 -1.53 6.83 10.10
C TRP A 222 -0.92 8.09 9.47
N TYR A 223 -1.72 9.15 9.38
CA TYR A 223 -1.28 10.45 8.87
C TYR A 223 -0.14 11.03 9.72
N GLU A 224 0.91 11.55 9.07
CA GLU A 224 2.10 12.14 9.75
C GLU A 224 2.83 11.21 10.74
N MET A 225 2.67 9.89 10.57
CA MET A 225 3.26 8.88 11.46
C MET A 225 4.76 9.04 11.75
N ARG A 226 5.57 9.48 10.77
CA ARG A 226 7.01 9.68 10.98
C ARG A 226 7.30 10.82 11.95
N GLU A 227 6.52 11.89 11.87
CA GLU A 227 6.60 13.06 12.74
C GLU A 227 6.18 12.66 14.16
N ASP A 228 5.05 11.95 14.29
CA ASP A 228 4.54 11.42 15.56
C ASP A 228 5.58 10.51 16.23
N ILE A 229 6.20 9.58 15.49
CA ILE A 229 7.26 8.70 16.01
C ILE A 229 8.49 9.49 16.45
N SER A 230 8.91 10.47 15.65
CA SER A 230 10.05 11.34 15.97
C SER A 230 9.80 12.09 17.27
N ASN A 231 8.62 12.67 17.42
CA ASN A 231 8.21 13.43 18.61
C ASN A 231 8.08 12.53 19.83
N TRP A 232 7.56 11.31 19.68
CA TRP A 232 7.50 10.33 20.76
C TRP A 232 8.89 9.99 21.31
N ILE A 233 9.83 9.67 20.42
CA ILE A 233 11.20 9.29 20.82
C ILE A 233 11.96 10.48 21.40
N LYS A 234 11.75 11.70 20.90
CA LYS A 234 12.32 12.93 21.48
C LYS A 234 11.84 13.18 22.91
N ARG A 235 10.60 12.78 23.24
CA ARG A 235 10.00 12.90 24.58
C ARG A 235 10.33 11.72 25.50
N CYS A 236 11.06 10.71 25.03
CA CYS A 236 11.43 9.57 25.84
C CYS A 236 12.64 9.90 26.71
N ASP A 237 12.48 9.87 28.03
CA ASP A 237 13.53 10.19 29.00
C ASP A 237 14.74 9.25 28.88
N ILE A 238 14.50 7.96 28.67
CA ILE A 238 15.55 6.95 28.50
C ILE A 238 16.40 7.26 27.26
N CYS A 239 15.75 7.58 26.13
CA CYS A 239 16.46 7.98 24.92
C CYS A 239 17.14 9.34 25.04
N ALA A 240 16.56 10.27 25.80
CA ALA A 240 17.14 11.58 26.03
C ALA A 240 18.40 11.49 26.90
N ALA A 241 18.39 10.61 27.91
CA ALA A 241 19.54 10.35 28.79
C ALA A 241 20.68 9.64 28.06
N ASP A 242 20.37 8.67 27.19
CA ASP A 242 21.38 7.90 26.43
C ASP A 242 21.99 8.70 25.27
N LYS A 243 21.28 9.71 24.75
CA LYS A 243 21.82 10.60 23.73
C LYS A 243 22.94 11.45 24.31
N GLY A 244 24.18 11.02 24.05
CA GLY A 244 25.37 11.83 24.30
C GLY A 244 25.21 13.23 23.72
N LEU A 245 25.76 14.22 24.42
CA LEU A 245 25.79 15.60 23.96
C LEU A 245 26.48 15.66 22.59
N ASN A 246 25.69 15.72 21.52
CA ASN A 246 26.20 15.90 20.15
C ASN A 246 26.62 17.37 19.93
N ARG A 247 27.31 17.94 20.92
CA ARG A 247 27.93 19.25 20.83
C ARG A 247 29.27 19.02 20.18
N LYS A 248 29.44 19.56 18.97
CA LYS A 248 30.77 19.73 18.39
C LYS A 248 31.62 20.40 19.48
N PRO A 249 32.79 19.85 19.85
CA PRO A 249 33.65 20.51 20.80
C PRO A 249 33.87 21.94 20.29
N ARG A 250 33.59 22.93 21.14
CA ARG A 250 33.93 24.32 20.81
C ARG A 250 35.42 24.35 20.55
N ALA A 251 35.85 25.13 19.56
CA ALA A 251 37.27 25.29 19.28
C ALA A 251 38.01 25.61 20.59
N SER A 252 39.15 24.97 20.79
CA SER A 252 39.97 25.21 21.98
C SER A 252 40.24 26.70 22.11
N LEU A 253 39.97 27.26 23.29
CA LEU A 253 40.32 28.64 23.62
C LEU A 253 41.84 28.76 23.49
N ARG A 254 42.29 29.59 22.55
CA ARG A 254 43.71 29.93 22.41
C ARG A 254 44.02 31.09 23.34
N SER A 255 45.15 31.02 24.05
CA SER A 255 45.71 32.18 24.72
C SER A 255 45.97 33.25 23.67
N MET A 256 45.41 34.45 23.84
CA MET A 256 45.79 35.58 23.01
C MET A 256 47.06 36.22 23.59
N GLY A 257 48.00 36.58 22.71
CA GLY A 257 49.28 37.17 23.11
C GLY A 257 49.09 38.47 23.88
N VAL A 258 49.96 38.71 24.86
CA VAL A 258 50.13 39.98 25.57
C VAL A 258 51.48 40.57 25.16
N GLY A 259 51.54 41.89 24.95
CA GLY A 259 52.72 42.57 24.44
C GLY A 259 53.60 43.16 25.54
N SER A 260 53.06 43.33 26.74
CA SER A 260 53.73 43.93 27.88
C SER A 260 53.12 43.48 29.22
N PRO A 261 53.86 43.58 30.34
CA PRO A 261 53.31 43.32 31.67
C PRO A 261 52.08 44.19 31.95
N MET A 262 51.08 43.62 32.65
CA MET A 262 49.81 44.28 33.01
C MET A 262 48.84 44.56 31.85
N ASP A 263 49.14 44.13 30.61
CA ASP A 263 48.21 44.25 29.47
C ASP A 263 46.87 43.53 29.69
N ARG A 264 46.87 42.46 30.50
CA ARG A 264 45.67 41.71 30.88
C ARG A 264 45.75 41.18 32.29
N LEU A 265 44.67 41.38 33.04
CA LEU A 265 44.45 40.82 34.36
C LEU A 265 43.19 39.94 34.32
N ALA A 266 43.32 38.69 34.74
CA ALA A 266 42.20 37.81 35.01
C ALA A 266 42.18 37.51 36.51
N SER A 267 41.02 37.66 37.13
CA SER A 267 40.79 37.33 38.53
C SER A 267 39.67 36.31 38.60
N ASP A 268 39.86 35.27 39.41
CA ASP A 268 38.85 34.25 39.70
C ASP A 268 38.69 34.13 41.20
N VAL A 269 37.48 33.80 41.66
CA VAL A 269 37.13 33.73 43.08
C VAL A 269 36.93 32.27 43.47
N LEU A 270 37.83 31.75 44.29
CA LEU A 270 37.68 30.43 44.88
C LEU A 270 36.90 30.55 46.19
N THR A 271 35.71 29.96 46.23
CA THR A 271 34.95 29.80 47.47
C THR A 271 34.99 28.33 47.90
N SER A 272 35.32 28.10 49.17
CA SER A 272 35.20 26.76 49.77
C SER A 272 33.74 26.50 50.09
N ILE A 273 33.14 25.51 49.42
CA ILE A 273 31.84 24.97 49.80
C ILE A 273 32.12 23.97 50.93
N TYR A 274 32.01 24.41 52.20
CA TYR A 274 31.99 23.47 53.31
C TYR A 274 30.71 22.63 53.20
N CYS A 275 30.90 21.31 53.06
CA CYS A 275 29.84 20.31 52.94
C CYS A 275 29.22 20.03 54.32
#